data_AF-G8ZV13-F1
#
_entry.id   AF-G8ZV13-F1
#
_cell.length_a   1.000
_cell.length_b   1.000
_cell.length_c   1.000
_cell.angle_alpha   90.00
_cell.angle_beta   90.00
_cell.angle_gamma   90.00
#
_symmetry.space_group_name_H-M   'P 1'
#
loop_
_entity.id
_entity.type
_entity.pdbx_description
1 polymer ?
#
loop_
_entity_poly.entity_id
_entity_poly.type
_entity_poly.pdbx_seq_one_letter_code
_entity_poly.pdbx_strand_id
1 'polypeptide(L)'
;MSKLSRKVNVLMPEPITLMDDERSIQESMSGEAEDASDQNFTFLKAHVTDCTVVNGENGSKFAVWKVSLVLQSFDHNGAYRPCIDVYKRYSEFHKFRESLVRKCKEANLHTVDIPRLPPRVKWYETWRYQDVNLNKVWLAKRRQGLDYFMNKVLLNSTLVSTARDLIVKFLEETAITKSN
;
A
#
# COMPACT_ATOMS: atom_id res chain seq x y z
N MET A 1 38.17 21.38 -47.89
CA MET A 1 37.04 20.76 -47.16
C MET A 1 37.28 20.92 -45.67
N SER A 2 36.69 21.93 -45.04
CA SER A 2 36.87 22.28 -43.62
C SER A 2 35.82 21.59 -42.74
N LYS A 3 36.26 20.90 -41.69
CA LYS A 3 35.39 20.28 -40.67
C LYS A 3 34.85 21.35 -39.72
N LEU A 4 33.53 21.47 -39.64
CA LEU A 4 32.83 22.36 -38.71
C LEU A 4 32.62 21.64 -37.37
N SER A 5 33.47 21.90 -36.39
CA SER A 5 33.29 21.39 -35.02
C SER A 5 32.20 22.20 -34.30
N ARG A 6 31.05 21.57 -34.02
CA ARG A 6 30.00 22.15 -33.15
C ARG A 6 30.52 22.21 -31.71
N LYS A 7 30.82 23.41 -31.22
CA LYS A 7 31.06 23.68 -29.80
C LYS A 7 29.74 23.57 -29.05
N VAL A 8 29.64 22.61 -28.12
CA VAL A 8 28.56 22.57 -27.12
C VAL A 8 28.94 23.55 -26.02
N ASN A 9 28.17 24.62 -25.86
CA ASN A 9 28.30 25.52 -24.71
C ASN A 9 27.66 24.82 -23.51
N VAL A 10 28.50 24.27 -22.63
CA VAL A 10 28.07 23.76 -21.33
C VAL A 10 27.92 24.97 -20.41
N LEU A 11 26.68 25.34 -20.10
CA LEU A 11 26.39 26.30 -19.05
C LEU A 11 26.53 25.60 -17.70
N MET A 12 27.22 26.25 -16.76
CA MET A 12 27.29 25.76 -15.39
C MET A 12 25.92 25.91 -14.72
N PRO A 13 25.50 24.96 -13.87
CA PRO A 13 24.25 25.08 -13.14
C PRO A 13 24.31 26.29 -12.21
N GLU A 14 23.26 27.11 -12.23
CA GLU A 14 23.14 28.24 -11.31
C GLU A 14 22.95 27.72 -9.87
N PRO A 15 23.56 28.39 -8.86
CA PRO A 15 23.37 28.03 -7.47
C PRO A 15 21.91 28.16 -7.05
N ILE A 16 21.36 27.11 -6.44
CA ILE A 16 20.00 27.14 -5.89
C ILE A 16 20.05 27.94 -4.58
N THR A 17 19.38 29.10 -4.56
CA THR A 17 19.14 29.86 -3.32
C THR A 17 17.95 29.23 -2.60
N LEU A 18 18.20 28.57 -1.48
CA LEU A 18 17.15 28.16 -0.55
C LEU A 18 16.57 29.44 0.07
N MET A 19 15.33 29.78 -0.29
CA MET A 19 14.58 30.78 0.44
C MET A 19 14.04 30.12 1.70
N ASP A 20 14.61 30.47 2.85
CA ASP A 20 13.99 30.21 4.16
C ASP A 20 12.73 31.08 4.23
N ASP A 21 11.56 30.51 3.92
CA ASP A 21 10.26 31.11 4.24
C ASP A 21 10.00 30.95 5.75
N GLU A 22 10.90 31.47 6.60
CA GLU A 22 10.57 31.81 7.98
C GLU A 22 9.87 33.17 7.97
N ARG A 23 8.62 33.19 7.51
CA ARG A 23 7.73 34.32 7.80
C ARG A 23 7.31 34.20 9.25
N SER A 24 7.90 35.06 10.06
CA SER A 24 7.42 35.48 11.37
C SER A 24 5.94 35.83 11.32
N ILE A 25 5.09 34.85 11.64
CA ILE A 25 3.69 35.11 12.03
C ILE A 25 3.65 34.97 13.55
N GLN A 26 4.06 36.04 14.21
CA GLN A 26 3.74 36.29 15.60
C GLN A 26 2.90 37.57 15.64
N GLU A 27 1.73 37.48 16.26
CA GLU A 27 0.71 38.50 16.49
C GLU A 27 -0.39 38.63 15.42
N SER A 28 -1.34 37.69 15.40
CA SER A 28 -2.73 37.98 15.82
C SER A 28 -3.47 36.67 16.12
N MET A 29 -4.04 36.58 17.31
CA MET A 29 -4.92 35.49 17.74
C MET A 29 -6.17 35.35 16.85
N SER A 30 -6.72 34.13 16.85
CA SER A 30 -8.01 33.68 16.33
C SER A 30 -8.16 33.66 14.81
N GLY A 31 -7.92 32.50 14.22
CA GLY A 31 -8.24 32.16 12.85
C GLY A 31 -7.92 30.70 12.63
N GLU A 32 -8.94 29.93 12.25
CA GLU A 32 -8.94 28.49 12.11
C GLU A 32 -7.79 28.00 11.23
N ALA A 33 -7.08 26.96 11.68
CA ALA A 33 -6.22 26.18 10.81
C ALA A 33 -7.14 25.48 9.80
N GLU A 34 -7.38 26.13 8.66
CA GLU A 34 -7.99 25.48 7.51
C GLU A 34 -7.06 24.34 7.10
N ASP A 35 -7.55 23.13 7.36
CA ASP A 35 -6.95 21.86 7.06
C ASP A 35 -6.77 21.75 5.54
N ALA A 36 -5.59 22.13 5.04
CA ALA A 36 -5.20 21.97 3.66
C ALA A 36 -4.94 20.48 3.35
N SER A 37 -5.94 19.60 3.45
CA SER A 37 -5.81 18.21 3.02
C SER A 37 -7.11 17.45 2.72
N ASP A 38 -8.23 18.12 2.43
CA ASP A 38 -9.41 17.45 1.85
C ASP A 38 -9.23 17.15 0.34
N GLN A 39 -8.07 16.62 -0.05
CA GLN A 39 -7.96 15.98 -1.36
C GLN A 39 -8.79 14.70 -1.32
N ASN A 40 -10.03 14.80 -1.81
CA ASN A 40 -10.92 13.66 -1.93
C ASN A 40 -10.28 12.65 -2.91
N PHE A 41 -9.77 11.55 -2.36
CA PHE A 41 -9.29 10.42 -3.14
C PHE A 41 -10.22 9.23 -2.97
N THR A 42 -10.49 8.53 -4.06
CA THR A 42 -11.18 7.24 -4.05
C THR A 42 -10.25 6.12 -4.52
N PHE A 43 -10.48 4.90 -4.02
CA PHE A 43 -9.74 3.73 -4.46
C PHE A 43 -10.19 3.32 -5.86
N LEU A 44 -9.30 3.39 -6.84
CA LEU A 44 -9.61 2.95 -8.20
C LEU A 44 -9.34 1.46 -8.38
N LYS A 45 -8.20 0.99 -7.84
CA LYS A 45 -7.76 -0.40 -8.02
C LYS A 45 -6.67 -0.77 -7.03
N ALA A 46 -6.60 -2.05 -6.67
CA ALA A 46 -5.43 -2.62 -6.02
C ALA A 46 -4.79 -3.71 -6.88
N HIS A 47 -3.48 -3.88 -6.69
CA HIS A 47 -2.67 -4.85 -7.39
C HIS A 47 -1.78 -5.57 -6.40
N VAL A 48 -1.88 -6.90 -6.33
CA VAL A 48 -0.94 -7.74 -5.58
C VAL A 48 0.03 -8.39 -6.56
N THR A 49 1.27 -7.91 -6.54
CA THR A 49 2.34 -8.31 -7.46
C THR A 49 3.48 -9.00 -6.71
N ASP A 50 4.68 -8.98 -7.29
CA ASP A 50 5.99 -9.29 -6.74
C ASP A 50 5.99 -10.03 -5.40
N CYS A 51 6.34 -11.31 -5.46
CA CYS A 51 6.49 -12.15 -4.29
C CYS A 51 7.98 -12.27 -3.96
N THR A 52 8.41 -11.62 -2.88
CA THR A 52 9.78 -11.71 -2.38
C THR A 52 9.83 -12.70 -1.22
N VAL A 53 10.74 -13.67 -1.29
CA VAL A 53 11.01 -14.58 -0.18
C VAL A 53 12.05 -13.94 0.73
N VAL A 54 11.66 -13.65 1.96
CA VAL A 54 12.52 -13.06 2.99
C VAL A 54 12.95 -14.16 3.96
N ASN A 55 14.23 -14.15 4.33
CA ASN A 55 14.74 -14.99 5.40
C ASN A 55 14.46 -14.29 6.73
N GLY A 56 13.71 -14.95 7.60
CA GLY A 56 13.54 -14.54 8.99
C GLY A 56 14.65 -15.06 9.88
N GLU A 57 14.51 -14.77 11.17
CA GLU A 57 15.40 -15.29 12.21
C GLU A 57 15.32 -16.83 12.26
N ASN A 58 16.43 -17.45 12.69
CA ASN A 58 16.58 -18.91 12.83
C ASN A 58 16.37 -19.72 11.53
N GLY A 59 16.67 -19.14 10.37
CA GLY A 59 16.60 -19.84 9.07
C GLY A 59 15.18 -20.05 8.54
N SER A 60 14.17 -19.47 9.19
CA SER A 60 12.80 -19.45 8.69
C SER A 60 12.71 -18.62 7.40
N LYS A 61 11.82 -18.98 6.47
CA LYS A 61 11.56 -18.17 5.27
C LYS A 61 10.07 -17.88 5.15
N PHE A 62 9.75 -16.69 4.64
CA PHE A 62 8.37 -16.29 4.38
C PHE A 62 8.26 -15.44 3.12
N ALA A 63 7.10 -15.54 2.47
CA ALA A 63 6.78 -14.73 1.31
C ALA A 63 6.14 -13.40 1.74
N VAL A 64 6.59 -12.32 1.11
CA VAL A 64 6.06 -10.97 1.21
C VAL A 64 5.59 -10.57 -0.18
N TRP A 65 4.39 -9.99 -0.27
CA TRP A 65 3.83 -9.50 -1.53
C TRP A 65 3.82 -7.98 -1.54
N LYS A 66 4.15 -7.42 -2.70
CA LYS A 66 3.88 -6.02 -2.99
C LYS A 66 2.39 -5.80 -3.25
N VAL A 67 1.81 -4.80 -2.60
CA VAL A 67 0.43 -4.35 -2.74
C VAL A 67 0.47 -2.91 -3.21
N SER A 68 0.08 -2.67 -4.46
CA SER A 68 0.02 -1.35 -5.08
C SER A 68 -1.43 -0.88 -5.17
N LEU A 69 -1.73 0.32 -4.68
CA LEU A 69 -3.06 0.92 -4.76
C LEU A 69 -3.01 2.13 -5.65
N VAL A 70 -3.91 2.18 -6.62
CA VAL A 70 -4.10 3.34 -7.48
C VAL A 70 -5.27 4.14 -6.95
N LEU A 71 -5.02 5.41 -6.67
CA LEU A 71 -6.02 6.37 -6.22
C LEU A 71 -6.49 7.24 -7.38
N GLN A 72 -7.73 7.71 -7.28
CA GLN A 72 -8.31 8.68 -8.20
C GLN A 72 -8.73 9.92 -7.40
N SER A 73 -8.24 11.09 -7.81
CA SER A 73 -8.70 12.38 -7.30
C SER A 73 -10.02 12.75 -7.97
N PHE A 74 -10.92 13.41 -7.22
CA PHE A 74 -12.15 13.98 -7.79
C PHE A 74 -11.88 15.26 -8.61
N ASP A 75 -10.81 16.00 -8.32
CA ASP A 75 -10.59 17.35 -8.87
C ASP A 75 -9.63 17.37 -10.07
N HIS A 76 -8.88 16.29 -10.28
CA HIS A 76 -7.95 16.18 -11.41
C HIS A 76 -8.57 15.32 -12.52
N ASN A 77 -8.66 15.90 -13.72
CA ASN A 77 -9.27 15.31 -14.91
C ASN A 77 -8.46 14.15 -15.53
N GLY A 78 -7.94 13.23 -14.71
CA GLY A 78 -7.34 11.96 -15.10
C GLY A 78 -5.83 11.95 -15.33
N ALA A 79 -5.13 13.09 -15.23
CA ALA A 79 -3.70 13.17 -15.56
C ALA A 79 -2.76 12.61 -14.48
N TYR A 80 -3.11 12.73 -13.19
CA TYR A 80 -2.32 12.22 -12.08
C TYR A 80 -3.12 11.21 -11.26
N ARG A 81 -2.53 10.04 -11.04
CA ARG A 81 -3.09 8.97 -10.20
C ARG A 81 -2.05 8.60 -9.15
N PRO A 82 -2.20 9.06 -7.89
CA PRO A 82 -1.29 8.66 -6.84
C PRO A 82 -1.29 7.14 -6.69
N CYS A 83 -0.11 6.58 -6.43
CA CYS A 83 0.08 5.16 -6.18
C CYS A 83 0.70 4.97 -4.80
N ILE A 84 0.11 4.07 -4.00
CA ILE A 84 0.66 3.68 -2.69
C ILE A 84 1.16 2.24 -2.84
N ASP A 85 2.42 2.01 -2.49
CA ASP A 85 3.03 0.69 -2.49
C ASP A 85 3.33 0.25 -1.06
N VAL A 86 2.84 -0.92 -0.66
CA VAL A 86 3.20 -1.56 0.61
C VAL A 86 3.59 -3.01 0.43
N TYR A 87 4.30 -3.55 1.41
CA TYR A 87 4.77 -4.93 1.41
C TYR A 87 4.16 -5.68 2.59
N LYS A 88 3.40 -6.74 2.30
CA LYS A 88 2.62 -7.46 3.32
C LYS A 88 2.77 -8.97 3.19
N ARG A 89 2.88 -9.66 4.33
CA ARG A 89 2.84 -11.12 4.42
C ARG A 89 1.41 -11.61 4.43
N TYR A 90 1.21 -12.86 4.00
CA TYR A 90 -0.10 -13.52 4.03
C TYR A 90 -0.77 -13.50 5.41
N SER A 91 0.01 -13.62 6.49
CA SER A 91 -0.51 -13.54 7.86
C SER A 91 -1.11 -12.17 8.21
N GLU A 92 -0.63 -11.10 7.60
CA GLU A 92 -1.13 -9.73 7.81
C GLU A 92 -2.48 -9.54 7.12
N PHE A 93 -2.65 -10.07 5.90
CA PHE A 93 -3.96 -10.13 5.25
C PHE A 93 -4.98 -10.90 6.10
N HIS A 94 -4.56 -11.97 6.75
CA HIS A 94 -5.43 -12.74 7.62
C HIS A 94 -5.92 -11.93 8.82
N LYS A 95 -4.99 -11.28 9.53
CA LYS A 95 -5.32 -10.40 10.67
C LYS A 95 -6.22 -9.24 10.23
N PHE A 96 -5.95 -8.67 9.05
CA PHE A 96 -6.77 -7.62 8.47
C PHE A 96 -8.19 -8.10 8.19
N ARG A 97 -8.36 -9.25 7.53
CA ARG A 97 -9.69 -9.84 7.28
C ARG A 97 -10.45 -10.15 8.57
N GLU A 98 -9.78 -10.74 9.57
CA GLU A 98 -10.41 -11.00 10.88
C GLU A 98 -10.90 -9.71 11.54
N SER A 99 -10.10 -8.65 11.45
CA SER A 99 -10.47 -7.33 11.97
C SER A 99 -11.64 -6.72 11.21
N LEU A 100 -11.67 -6.83 9.87
CA LEU A 100 -12.82 -6.40 9.05
C LEU A 100 -14.10 -7.13 9.43
N VAL A 101 -14.05 -8.46 9.54
CA VAL A 101 -15.21 -9.28 9.91
C VAL A 101 -15.74 -8.89 11.27
N ARG A 102 -14.84 -8.71 12.25
CA ARG A 102 -15.22 -8.27 13.60
C ARG A 102 -15.85 -6.88 13.56
N LYS A 103 -15.25 -5.92 12.86
CA LYS A 103 -15.77 -4.56 12.76
C LYS A 103 -17.15 -4.49 12.07
N CYS A 104 -17.37 -5.29 11.03
CA CYS A 104 -18.69 -5.35 10.39
C CYS A 104 -19.75 -5.96 11.31
N LYS A 105 -19.40 -6.95 12.14
CA LYS A 105 -20.32 -7.49 13.16
C LYS A 105 -20.65 -6.45 14.23
N GLU A 106 -19.65 -5.71 14.72
CA GLU A 106 -19.84 -4.63 15.70
C GLU A 106 -20.74 -3.51 15.14
N ALA A 107 -20.69 -3.25 13.82
CA ALA A 107 -21.53 -2.30 13.13
C ALA A 107 -22.90 -2.86 12.66
N ASN A 108 -23.28 -4.08 13.05
CA ASN A 108 -24.50 -4.78 12.61
C ASN A 108 -24.65 -4.94 11.08
N LEU A 109 -23.53 -4.97 10.35
CA LEU A 109 -23.48 -5.13 8.89
C LEU A 109 -23.41 -6.61 8.50
N HIS A 110 -24.46 -7.37 8.82
CA HIS A 110 -24.49 -8.83 8.60
C HIS A 110 -24.59 -9.23 7.13
N THR A 111 -25.06 -8.35 6.25
CA THR A 111 -25.28 -8.61 4.82
C THR A 111 -24.05 -8.32 3.96
N VAL A 112 -23.03 -7.66 4.52
CA VAL A 112 -21.83 -7.29 3.76
C VAL A 112 -20.95 -8.53 3.56
N ASP A 113 -20.79 -8.94 2.30
CA ASP A 113 -19.93 -10.06 1.94
C ASP A 113 -18.45 -9.64 1.99
N ILE A 114 -17.71 -10.23 2.94
CA ILE A 114 -16.27 -10.04 3.06
C ILE A 114 -15.57 -11.21 2.35
N PRO A 115 -14.85 -10.94 1.24
CA PRO A 115 -14.23 -11.98 0.42
C PRO A 115 -13.33 -12.89 1.25
N ARG A 116 -13.34 -14.18 0.94
CA ARG A 116 -12.45 -15.16 1.58
C ARG A 116 -11.03 -14.98 1.08
N LEU A 117 -10.05 -15.24 1.95
CA LEU A 117 -8.65 -15.33 1.55
C LEU A 117 -8.35 -16.67 0.89
N PRO A 118 -7.34 -16.74 0.01
CA PRO A 118 -6.84 -18.02 -0.49
C PRO A 118 -6.36 -18.90 0.67
N PRO A 119 -6.43 -20.24 0.56
CA PRO A 119 -6.20 -21.11 1.71
C PRO A 119 -4.80 -20.98 2.32
N ARG A 120 -4.73 -21.21 3.63
CA ARG A 120 -3.46 -21.47 4.35
C ARG A 120 -2.86 -22.79 3.85
N VAL A 121 -1.55 -22.98 4.09
CA VAL A 121 -0.94 -24.31 3.92
C VAL A 121 -1.68 -25.28 4.83
N LYS A 122 -2.01 -26.45 4.32
CA LYS A 122 -2.83 -27.42 5.06
C LYS A 122 -2.02 -27.96 6.23
N TRP A 123 -2.69 -28.21 7.36
CA TRP A 123 -2.01 -28.59 8.61
C TRP A 123 -1.21 -29.89 8.46
N TYR A 124 -1.65 -30.82 7.62
CA TYR A 124 -0.96 -32.09 7.35
C TYR A 124 0.27 -31.95 6.43
N GLU A 125 0.49 -30.76 5.87
CA GLU A 125 1.67 -30.40 5.08
C GLU A 125 2.63 -29.50 5.88
N THR A 126 2.33 -29.22 7.15
CA THR A 126 3.14 -28.33 8.00
C THR A 126 4.58 -28.82 8.16
N TRP A 127 4.82 -30.13 8.16
CA TRP A 127 6.17 -30.71 8.18
C TRP A 127 7.01 -30.36 6.94
N ARG A 128 6.35 -29.95 5.83
CA ARG A 128 6.96 -29.41 4.60
C ARG A 128 6.50 -27.99 4.32
N TYR A 129 6.22 -27.22 5.37
CA TYR A 129 5.65 -25.89 5.23
C TYR A 129 6.47 -25.02 4.28
N GLN A 130 7.80 -25.06 4.38
CA GLN A 130 8.67 -24.28 3.50
C GLN A 130 8.56 -24.70 2.03
N ASP A 131 8.57 -26.00 1.73
CA ASP A 131 8.44 -26.51 0.35
C ASP A 131 7.11 -26.10 -0.30
N VAL A 132 6.02 -26.22 0.45
CA VAL A 132 4.67 -25.93 -0.07
C VAL A 132 4.46 -24.41 -0.15
N ASN A 133 4.86 -23.69 0.89
CA ASN A 133 4.63 -22.25 0.98
C ASN A 133 5.50 -21.46 -0.02
N LEU A 134 6.65 -22.00 -0.42
CA LEU A 134 7.55 -21.38 -1.40
C LEU A 134 7.40 -21.95 -2.82
N ASN A 135 6.48 -22.90 -3.02
CA ASN A 135 6.18 -23.41 -4.35
C ASN A 135 5.64 -22.28 -5.25
N LYS A 136 6.25 -22.08 -6.42
CA LYS A 136 5.90 -20.96 -7.33
C LYS A 136 4.44 -20.99 -7.78
N VAL A 137 3.89 -22.16 -8.09
CA VAL A 137 2.49 -22.31 -8.51
C VAL A 137 1.55 -21.97 -7.35
N TRP A 138 1.89 -22.41 -6.14
CA TRP A 138 1.15 -22.07 -4.93
C TRP A 138 1.16 -20.57 -4.64
N LEU A 139 2.34 -19.94 -4.69
CA LEU A 139 2.51 -18.50 -4.51
C LEU A 139 1.74 -17.69 -5.55
N ALA A 140 1.72 -18.11 -6.82
CA ALA A 140 0.98 -17.45 -7.87
C ALA A 140 -0.54 -17.53 -7.65
N LYS A 141 -1.08 -18.70 -7.27
CA LYS A 141 -2.50 -18.84 -6.92
C LYS A 141 -2.88 -18.01 -5.70
N ARG A 142 -2.01 -18.00 -4.68
CA ARG A 142 -2.21 -17.16 -3.49
C ARG A 142 -2.20 -15.68 -3.85
N ARG A 143 -1.26 -15.22 -4.67
CA ARG A 143 -1.21 -13.84 -5.17
C ARG A 143 -2.52 -13.43 -5.85
N GLN A 144 -3.06 -14.26 -6.75
CA GLN A 144 -4.35 -13.99 -7.40
C GLN A 144 -5.50 -13.87 -6.40
N GLY A 145 -5.55 -14.74 -5.39
CA GLY A 145 -6.56 -14.66 -4.34
C GLY A 145 -6.44 -13.41 -3.47
N LEU A 146 -5.21 -12.97 -3.18
CA LEU A 146 -4.96 -11.72 -2.45
C LEU A 146 -5.35 -10.49 -3.27
N ASP A 147 -5.02 -10.49 -4.56
CA ASP A 147 -5.41 -9.44 -5.52
C ASP A 147 -6.93 -9.28 -5.59
N TYR A 148 -7.64 -10.40 -5.74
CA TYR A 148 -9.11 -10.43 -5.70
C TYR A 148 -9.66 -9.90 -4.37
N PHE A 149 -9.12 -10.38 -3.24
CA PHE A 149 -9.53 -9.95 -1.91
C PHE A 149 -9.39 -8.43 -1.74
N MET A 150 -8.23 -7.85 -2.09
CA MET A 150 -7.99 -6.42 -1.94
C MET A 150 -8.92 -5.58 -2.80
N ASN A 151 -9.10 -5.93 -4.08
CA ASN A 151 -10.03 -5.21 -4.94
C ASN A 151 -11.47 -5.28 -4.41
N LYS A 152 -11.93 -6.45 -3.96
CA LYS A 152 -13.28 -6.59 -3.41
C LYS A 152 -13.51 -5.80 -2.13
N VAL A 153 -12.50 -5.67 -1.27
CA VAL A 153 -12.59 -4.85 -0.04
C VAL A 153 -12.58 -3.36 -0.38
N LEU A 154 -11.63 -2.91 -1.20
CA LEU A 154 -11.39 -1.48 -1.45
C LEU A 154 -12.43 -0.85 -2.40
N LEU A 155 -13.05 -1.64 -3.26
CA LEU A 155 -14.11 -1.18 -4.17
C LEU A 155 -15.50 -1.25 -3.53
N ASN A 156 -15.63 -1.77 -2.31
CA ASN A 156 -16.88 -1.80 -1.57
C ASN A 156 -16.98 -0.56 -0.68
N SER A 157 -17.79 0.41 -1.10
CA SER A 157 -17.94 1.69 -0.39
C SER A 157 -18.38 1.52 1.06
N THR A 158 -19.25 0.55 1.36
CA THR A 158 -19.69 0.25 2.74
C THR A 158 -18.53 -0.24 3.59
N LEU A 159 -17.71 -1.16 3.10
CA LEU A 159 -16.51 -1.63 3.81
C LEU A 159 -15.51 -0.49 4.03
N VAL A 160 -15.29 0.34 3.00
CA VAL A 160 -14.38 1.47 3.08
C VAL A 160 -14.85 2.49 4.11
N SER A 161 -16.13 2.86 4.09
CA SER A 161 -16.68 3.83 5.05
C SER A 161 -16.65 3.31 6.48
N THR A 162 -16.96 2.03 6.68
CA THR A 162 -17.05 1.45 8.03
C THR A 162 -15.68 1.13 8.62
N ALA A 163 -14.71 0.73 7.80
CA ALA A 163 -13.42 0.20 8.25
C ALA A 163 -12.22 1.02 7.73
N ARG A 164 -12.40 2.32 7.50
CA ARG A 164 -11.37 3.22 6.98
C ARG A 164 -10.07 3.16 7.79
N ASP A 165 -10.16 3.22 9.11
CA ASP A 165 -9.05 3.06 10.05
C ASP A 165 -8.27 1.73 9.86
N LEU A 166 -8.97 0.61 9.67
CA LEU A 166 -8.33 -0.69 9.46
C LEU A 166 -7.64 -0.76 8.11
N ILE A 167 -8.24 -0.15 7.08
CA ILE A 167 -7.66 -0.07 5.74
C ILE A 167 -6.39 0.79 5.80
N VAL A 168 -6.46 2.00 6.36
CA VAL A 168 -5.29 2.89 6.49
C VAL A 168 -4.19 2.19 7.28
N LYS A 169 -4.49 1.59 8.43
CA LYS A 169 -3.52 0.81 9.21
C LYS A 169 -2.91 -0.35 8.44
N PHE A 170 -3.69 -1.01 7.57
CA PHE A 170 -3.15 -2.06 6.71
C PHE A 170 -2.22 -1.50 5.63
N LEU A 171 -2.49 -0.30 5.14
CA LEU A 171 -1.73 0.42 4.11
C LEU A 171 -0.59 1.27 4.66
N GLU A 172 -0.44 1.39 5.97
CA GLU A 172 0.75 1.97 6.56
C GLU A 172 1.93 1.00 6.41
N GLU A 173 3.11 1.56 6.16
CA GLU A 173 4.36 0.82 6.25
C GLU A 173 4.52 0.35 7.69
N THR A 174 4.36 -0.96 7.90
CA THR A 174 4.88 -1.61 9.08
C THR A 174 6.40 -1.54 8.96
N ALA A 175 7.00 -0.52 9.59
CA ALA A 175 8.44 -0.36 9.68
C ALA A 175 9.04 -1.73 10.00
N ILE A 176 9.82 -2.26 9.05
CA ILE A 176 10.67 -3.41 9.32
C ILE A 176 11.73 -2.84 10.25
N THR A 177 11.50 -2.91 11.56
CA THR A 177 12.53 -2.65 12.56
C THR A 177 13.68 -3.59 12.24
N LYS A 178 14.72 -3.04 11.60
CA LYS A 178 16.03 -3.66 11.56
C LYS A 178 16.53 -3.61 13.00
N SER A 179 16.41 -4.73 13.71
CA SER A 179 17.18 -4.97 14.91
C SER A 179 18.66 -4.94 14.50
N ASN A 180 19.38 -3.94 15.00
CA ASN A 180 20.85 -3.91 14.99
C ASN A 180 21.41 -5.02 15.88
#